data_AF-A0A1X7U9D9-F1
#
_entry.id   AF-A0A1X7U9D9-F1
#
_cell.length_a   1.000
_cell.length_b   1.000
_cell.length_c   1.000
_cell.angle_alpha   90.00
_cell.angle_beta   90.00
_cell.angle_gamma   90.00
#
_symmetry.space_group_name_H-M   'P 1'
#
loop_
_entity.id
_entity.type
_entity.pdbx_description
1 polymer ?
#
loop_
_entity_poly.entity_id
_entity_poly.type
_entity_poly.pdbx_seq_one_letter_code
_entity_poly.pdbx_strand_id
1 'polypeptide(L)'
;VPTTTSKWKEIATGFETYWQFPHCIGALDGKYIVIRPLPNSGSYYFNYKHTFSIVLLALVDADYKFTYVNIGCNGRISDGGVYGNSSLCAALETNSLNVPLPFPICEDGIPYPT
;
A
#
# COMPACT_ATOMS: atom_id res chain seq x y z
N VAL A 1 -3.01 4.63 8.64
CA VAL A 1 -1.62 5.03 8.30
C VAL A 1 -0.99 5.74 9.49
N PRO A 2 0.35 5.73 9.62
CA PRO A 2 1.05 6.57 10.57
C PRO A 2 0.68 8.04 10.43
N THR A 3 0.61 8.76 11.56
CA THR A 3 0.20 10.17 11.61
C THR A 3 1.36 11.13 11.86
N THR A 4 2.55 10.62 12.21
CA THR A 4 3.72 11.43 12.55
C THR A 4 4.94 11.03 11.73
N THR A 5 5.80 12.00 11.43
CA THR A 5 7.07 11.77 10.74
C THR A 5 7.97 10.79 11.48
N SER A 6 7.95 10.80 12.82
CA SER A 6 8.72 9.84 13.62
C SER A 6 8.29 8.40 13.36
N LYS A 7 6.98 8.12 13.25
CA LYS A 7 6.50 6.76 12.98
C LYS A 7 6.80 6.30 11.56
N TRP A 8 6.77 7.19 10.57
CA TRP A 8 7.23 6.85 9.24
C TRP A 8 8.73 6.52 9.20
N LYS A 9 9.55 7.27 9.95
CA LYS A 9 10.99 6.97 10.08
C LYS A 9 11.24 5.64 10.76
N GLU A 10 10.48 5.29 11.80
CA GLU A 10 10.58 3.97 12.44
C GLU A 10 10.31 2.83 11.45
N ILE A 11 9.27 2.97 10.61
CA ILE A 11 8.98 1.99 9.55
C ILE A 11 10.13 1.91 8.55
N ALA A 12 10.65 3.05 8.10
CA ALA A 12 11.80 3.12 7.19
C ALA A 12 13.04 2.45 7.75
N THR A 13 13.38 2.69 9.02
CA THR A 13 14.47 2.02 9.71
C THR A 13 14.23 0.51 9.79
N GLY A 14 13.00 0.07 10.02
CA GLY A 14 12.64 -1.35 9.98
C GLY A 14 12.90 -1.97 8.60
N PHE A 15 12.49 -1.29 7.52
CA PHE A 15 12.73 -1.78 6.16
C PHE A 15 14.20 -1.82 5.78
N GLU A 16 14.97 -0.82 6.20
CA GLU A 16 16.41 -0.81 6.00
C GLU A 16 17.09 -1.95 6.76
N THR A 17 16.71 -2.18 8.03
CA THR A 17 17.34 -3.18 8.89
C THR A 17 17.00 -4.61 8.48
N TYR A 18 15.74 -4.89 8.17
CA TYR A 18 15.26 -6.26 7.92
C TYR A 18 15.27 -6.65 6.45
N TRP A 19 15.09 -5.68 5.56
CA TRP A 19 14.84 -5.90 4.13
C TRP A 19 15.86 -5.22 3.22
N GLN A 20 16.87 -4.54 3.80
CA GLN A 20 17.90 -3.78 3.09
C GLN A 20 17.31 -2.78 2.08
N PHE A 21 16.14 -2.22 2.42
CA PHE A 21 15.40 -1.32 1.57
C PHE A 21 15.32 0.07 2.22
N PRO A 22 16.34 0.92 2.03
CA PRO A 22 16.42 2.22 2.69
C PRO A 22 15.23 3.11 2.29
N HIS A 23 14.77 3.93 3.24
CA HIS A 23 13.66 4.88 3.07
C HIS A 23 12.28 4.27 2.69
N CYS A 24 12.12 2.94 2.62
CA CYS A 24 10.79 2.35 2.38
C CYS A 24 9.88 2.58 3.57
N ILE A 25 8.77 3.28 3.34
CA ILE A 25 7.79 3.62 4.36
C ILE A 25 6.60 2.64 4.40
N GLY A 26 6.60 1.63 3.55
CA GLY A 26 5.56 0.60 3.50
C GLY A 26 5.57 -0.18 2.19
N ALA A 27 5.09 -1.42 2.24
CA ALA A 27 4.84 -2.25 1.07
C ALA A 27 3.34 -2.33 0.80
N LEU A 28 2.92 -2.03 -0.43
CA LEU A 28 1.52 -1.98 -0.84
C LEU A 28 1.22 -3.12 -1.81
N ASP A 29 0.23 -3.96 -1.50
CA ASP A 29 -0.19 -5.04 -2.39
C ASP A 29 -1.69 -5.32 -2.28
N GLY A 30 -2.25 -5.91 -3.34
CA GLY A 30 -3.64 -6.30 -3.46
C GLY A 30 -3.87 -7.79 -3.27
N LYS A 31 -4.99 -8.15 -2.63
CA LYS A 31 -5.48 -9.52 -2.51
C LYS A 31 -6.94 -9.60 -2.91
N TYR A 32 -7.23 -10.49 -3.86
CA TYR A 32 -8.60 -10.89 -4.17
C TYR A 32 -9.16 -11.78 -3.06
N ILE A 33 -10.24 -11.33 -2.41
CA ILE A 33 -11.02 -12.10 -1.44
C ILE A 33 -12.22 -12.67 -2.19
N VAL A 34 -12.27 -14.00 -2.29
CA VAL A 34 -13.40 -14.71 -2.91
C VAL A 34 -14.64 -14.53 -2.04
N ILE A 35 -15.76 -14.15 -2.67
CA ILE A 35 -17.03 -13.94 -2.00
C ILE A 35 -18.14 -14.73 -2.68
N ARG A 36 -19.23 -14.95 -1.94
CA ARG A 36 -20.51 -15.30 -2.54
C ARG A 36 -21.29 -13.99 -2.77
N PRO A 37 -21.46 -13.53 -4.01
CA PRO A 37 -22.17 -12.30 -4.25
C PRO A 37 -23.68 -12.48 -4.01
N LEU A 38 -24.39 -11.37 -3.82
CA LEU A 38 -25.86 -11.37 -3.73
C LEU A 38 -26.47 -11.83 -5.06
N PRO A 39 -27.69 -12.41 -5.05
CA PRO A 39 -28.43 -12.70 -6.27
C PRO A 39 -28.54 -11.45 -7.15
N ASN A 40 -28.53 -11.65 -8.47
CA ASN A 40 -28.63 -10.59 -9.47
C ASN A 40 -27.45 -9.59 -9.52
N SER A 41 -26.29 -9.91 -8.94
CA SER A 41 -25.07 -9.10 -9.09
C SER A 41 -24.46 -9.14 -10.50
N GLY A 42 -25.01 -9.99 -11.38
CA GLY A 42 -24.44 -10.28 -12.69
C GLY A 42 -22.96 -10.63 -12.58
N SER A 43 -22.15 -10.01 -13.43
CA SER A 43 -20.71 -10.22 -13.46
C SER A 43 -19.91 -9.14 -12.70
N TYR A 44 -20.56 -8.27 -11.93
CA TYR A 44 -19.93 -7.12 -11.26
C TYR A 44 -18.72 -7.52 -10.39
N TYR A 45 -18.81 -8.62 -9.64
CA TYR A 45 -17.71 -9.15 -8.82
C TYR A 45 -16.87 -10.21 -9.53
N PHE A 46 -17.21 -10.59 -10.77
CA PHE A 46 -16.56 -11.69 -11.48
C PHE A 46 -15.22 -11.24 -12.05
N ASN A 47 -14.14 -11.83 -11.57
CA ASN A 47 -12.77 -11.49 -11.93
C ASN A 47 -12.21 -12.39 -13.05
N TYR A 48 -10.99 -12.10 -13.50
CA TYR A 48 -10.30 -12.85 -14.55
C TYR A 48 -9.90 -14.28 -14.15
N LYS A 49 -9.89 -14.60 -12.84
CA LYS A 49 -9.63 -15.95 -12.32
C LYS A 49 -10.89 -16.80 -12.26
N HIS A 50 -11.94 -16.40 -12.96
CA HIS A 50 -13.23 -17.08 -12.99
C HIS A 50 -13.88 -17.27 -11.61
N THR A 51 -13.65 -16.33 -10.69
CA THR A 51 -14.27 -16.32 -9.35
C THR A 51 -14.96 -14.99 -9.09
N PHE A 52 -15.90 -14.96 -8.14
CA PHE A 52 -16.45 -13.70 -7.63
C PHE A 52 -15.59 -13.22 -6.47
N SER A 53 -15.10 -11.99 -6.54
CA SER A 53 -14.24 -11.45 -5.49
C SER A 53 -14.43 -9.95 -5.27
N ILE A 54 -13.97 -9.51 -4.11
CA ILE A 54 -13.63 -8.11 -3.85
C ILE A 54 -12.10 -7.99 -3.72
N VAL A 55 -11.58 -6.78 -3.86
CA VAL A 55 -10.16 -6.47 -3.63
C VAL A 55 -9.98 -5.95 -2.21
N LEU A 56 -8.96 -6.47 -1.53
CA LEU A 56 -8.33 -5.88 -0.36
C LEU A 56 -6.99 -5.32 -0.80
N LEU A 57 -6.80 -4.01 -0.67
CA LEU A 57 -5.51 -3.35 -0.86
C LEU A 57 -4.96 -3.01 0.53
N ALA A 58 -3.74 -3.43 0.83
CA ALA A 58 -3.15 -3.23 2.14
C ALA A 58 -1.73 -2.67 2.04
N LEU A 59 -1.44 -1.70 2.91
CA LEU A 59 -0.10 -1.22 3.19
C LEU A 59 0.38 -1.89 4.47
N VAL A 60 1.58 -2.46 4.44
CA VAL A 60 2.21 -3.10 5.60
C VAL A 60 3.53 -2.43 5.96
N ASP A 61 3.89 -2.45 7.23
CA ASP A 61 5.22 -2.07 7.71
C ASP A 61 6.22 -3.23 7.60
N ALA A 62 7.46 -2.97 8.03
CA ALA A 62 8.55 -3.93 7.99
C ALA A 62 8.36 -5.14 8.91
N ASP A 63 7.46 -5.06 9.90
CA ASP A 63 7.09 -6.14 10.83
C ASP A 63 5.85 -6.92 10.35
N TYR A 64 5.44 -6.75 9.09
CA TYR A 64 4.23 -7.35 8.51
C TYR A 64 2.91 -6.88 9.13
N LYS A 65 2.89 -5.73 9.82
CA LYS A 65 1.66 -5.20 10.42
C LYS A 65 0.97 -4.29 9.42
N PHE A 66 -0.35 -4.41 9.34
CA PHE A 66 -1.17 -3.53 8.52
C PHE A 66 -1.14 -2.10 9.07
N THR A 67 -0.73 -1.16 8.24
CA THR A 67 -0.76 0.28 8.55
C THR A 67 -1.90 0.99 7.81
N TYR A 68 -2.38 0.42 6.71
CA TYR A 68 -3.56 0.86 5.97
C TYR A 68 -4.23 -0.32 5.29
N VAL A 69 -5.56 -0.28 5.22
CA VAL A 69 -6.36 -1.30 4.56
C VAL A 69 -7.55 -0.62 3.85
N ASN A 70 -7.76 -0.97 2.59
CA ASN A 70 -8.92 -0.59 1.79
C ASN A 70 -9.58 -1.85 1.23
N ILE A 71 -10.87 -2.06 1.52
CA ILE A 71 -11.59 -3.29 1.22
C ILE A 71 -12.90 -2.96 0.52
N GLY A 72 -13.27 -3.78 -0.46
CA GLY A 72 -14.62 -3.79 -1.01
C GLY A 72 -14.72 -3.30 -2.44
N CYS A 73 -13.61 -2.86 -3.04
CA CYS A 73 -13.58 -2.63 -4.48
C CYS A 73 -13.90 -3.94 -5.22
N ASN A 74 -14.64 -3.88 -6.33
CA ASN A 74 -15.00 -5.10 -7.05
C ASN A 74 -13.75 -5.79 -7.62
N GLY A 75 -13.79 -7.11 -7.72
CA GLY A 75 -12.66 -7.96 -8.13
C GLY A 75 -12.15 -7.79 -9.56
N ARG A 76 -12.72 -6.87 -10.36
CA ARG A 76 -12.26 -6.59 -11.72
C ARG A 76 -11.23 -5.48 -11.78
N ILE A 77 -11.17 -4.65 -10.74
CA ILE A 77 -10.28 -3.49 -10.72
C ILE A 77 -8.85 -3.97 -10.40
N SER A 78 -7.87 -3.42 -11.12
CA SER A 78 -6.44 -3.66 -10.85
C SER A 78 -5.99 -2.96 -9.58
N ASP A 79 -4.89 -3.41 -8.98
CA ASP A 79 -4.36 -2.79 -7.76
C ASP A 79 -4.05 -1.29 -7.95
N GLY A 80 -3.55 -0.91 -9.13
CA GLY A 80 -3.36 0.49 -9.50
C GLY A 80 -4.66 1.30 -9.55
N GLY A 81 -5.75 0.70 -10.05
CA GLY A 81 -7.07 1.34 -10.04
C GLY A 81 -7.67 1.47 -8.64
N VAL A 82 -7.46 0.47 -7.78
CA VAL A 82 -7.87 0.54 -6.36
C VAL A 82 -7.05 1.60 -5.62
N TYR A 83 -5.73 1.64 -5.84
CA TYR A 83 -4.83 2.63 -5.25
C TYR A 83 -5.21 4.05 -5.67
N GLY A 84 -5.38 4.31 -6.97
CA GLY A 84 -5.71 5.64 -7.49
C GLY A 84 -7.03 6.21 -6.96
N ASN A 85 -7.97 5.35 -6.55
CA ASN A 85 -9.23 5.75 -5.93
C ASN A 85 -9.26 5.57 -4.40
N SER A 86 -8.10 5.39 -3.76
CA SER A 86 -7.99 5.16 -2.32
C SER A 86 -7.76 6.46 -1.55
N SER A 87 -8.20 6.49 -0.28
CA SER A 87 -7.88 7.58 0.64
C SER A 87 -6.38 7.70 0.93
N LEU A 88 -5.62 6.62 0.75
CA LEU A 88 -4.16 6.64 0.86
C LEU A 88 -3.52 7.49 -0.25
N CYS A 89 -3.91 7.26 -1.52
CA CYS A 89 -3.40 8.03 -2.65
C CYS A 89 -3.72 9.51 -2.50
N ALA A 90 -4.99 9.86 -2.21
CA ALA A 90 -5.40 11.25 -2.01
C ALA A 90 -4.61 11.93 -0.86
N ALA A 91 -4.32 11.21 0.22
CA ALA A 91 -3.58 11.76 1.36
C ALA A 91 -2.08 11.95 1.05
N LEU A 92 -1.48 11.06 0.24
CA LEU A 92 -0.11 11.21 -0.25
C LEU A 92 0.01 12.40 -1.21
N GLU A 93 -0.90 12.54 -2.17
CA GLU A 93 -0.90 13.65 -3.15
C GLU A 93 -1.09 15.01 -2.48
N THR A 94 -1.89 15.08 -1.42
CA THR A 94 -2.13 16.30 -0.64
C THR A 94 -1.08 16.56 0.43
N ASN A 95 -0.04 15.72 0.54
CA ASN A 95 1.00 15.81 1.58
C ASN A 95 0.46 15.86 3.02
N SER A 96 -0.70 15.25 3.27
CA SER A 96 -1.40 15.31 4.56
C SER A 96 -0.94 14.25 5.57
N LEU A 97 0.00 13.37 5.18
CA LEU A 97 0.43 12.23 5.98
C LEU A 97 1.73 12.45 6.79
N ASN A 98 2.32 13.64 6.79
CA ASN A 98 3.59 13.93 7.49
C ASN A 98 4.73 12.96 7.09
N VAL A 99 4.74 12.53 5.82
CA VAL A 99 5.81 11.68 5.25
C VAL A 99 7.16 12.42 5.35
N PRO A 100 8.26 11.74 5.73
CA PRO A 100 9.58 12.36 5.82
C PRO A 100 9.98 12.99 4.48
N LEU A 101 10.67 14.12 4.54
CA LEU A 101 11.25 14.73 3.34
C LEU A 101 12.29 13.79 2.72
N PRO A 102 12.50 13.86 1.39
CA PRO A 102 13.55 13.11 0.72
C PRO A 102 14.91 13.32 1.37
N PHE A 103 15.68 12.24 1.51
CA PHE A 103 17.04 12.26 2.01
C PHE A 103 17.93 11.43 1.06
N PRO A 104 19.17 11.87 0.76
CA PRO A 104 20.07 11.09 -0.09
C PRO A 104 20.33 9.71 0.50
N ILE A 105 20.27 8.68 -0.35
CA ILE A 105 20.77 7.35 0.02
C ILE A 105 22.28 7.39 -0.15
N CYS A 106 23.02 6.99 0.88
CA CYS A 106 24.48 6.96 0.85
C CYS A 106 24.98 5.53 1.01
N GLU A 107 25.99 5.15 0.21
CA GLU A 107 26.79 3.94 0.37
C GLU A 107 28.19 4.38 0.84
N ASP A 108 28.65 3.88 1.99
CA ASP A 108 29.92 4.30 2.62
C ASP A 108 30.08 5.82 2.81
N GLY A 109 28.96 6.53 3.02
CA GLY A 109 28.94 7.99 3.18
C GLY A 109 28.98 8.76 1.85
N ILE A 110 29.01 8.07 0.70
CA ILE A 110 28.94 8.65 -0.63
C ILE A 110 27.49 8.58 -1.11
N PRO A 111 26.83 9.72 -1.41
CA PRO A 111 25.47 9.71 -1.92
C PRO A 111 25.40 9.11 -3.32
N TYR A 112 24.35 8.31 -3.60
CA TYR A 112 24.06 7.89 -4.97
C TYR A 112 23.79 9.11 -5.86
N PRO A 113 24.21 9.08 -7.14
CA PRO A 113 23.88 10.14 -8.09
C PRO A 113 22.37 10.28 -8.21
N THR A 114 21.86 11.50 -8.10
CA THR A 114 20.44 11.86 -8.28
C THR A 114 20.14 12.26 -9.71
#